data_AF-A0AAN4VYS4-F1
#
_entry.id   AF-A0AAN4VYS4-F1
#
_cell.length_a   1.000
_cell.length_b   1.000
_cell.length_c   1.000
_cell.angle_alpha   90.00
_cell.angle_beta   90.00
_cell.angle_gamma   90.00
#
_symmetry.space_group_name_H-M   'P 1'
#
loop_
_entity.id
_entity.type
_entity.pdbx_description
1 polymer ?
#
loop_
_entity_poly.entity_id
_entity_poly.type
_entity_poly.pdbx_seq_one_letter_code
_entity_poly.pdbx_strand_id
1 'polypeptide(L)'
;MKGILGTIMLMFLSASMTFSTDLTKKKMASIEKDVATMTAVMDLNVSQSNQIKELKIQQALKLREIYQTTPAKSPERKEAVKEEWKIFYTALKQVCTKEQIKKWNAHKNKT
;
A
#
# COMPACT_ATOMS: atom_id res chain seq x y z
N MET A 1 -16.09 -22.01 27.36
CA MET A 1 -16.69 -21.90 26.02
C MET A 1 -17.96 -21.07 26.12
N LYS A 2 -18.26 -20.23 25.11
CA LYS A 2 -18.92 -18.91 25.16
C LYS A 2 -17.87 -17.83 25.46
N GLY A 3 -17.49 -16.90 24.59
CA GLY A 3 -18.11 -16.37 23.38
C GLY A 3 -18.13 -14.85 23.53
N ILE A 4 -17.04 -14.17 23.16
CA ILE A 4 -17.06 -12.73 22.89
C ILE A 4 -16.36 -12.54 21.56
N LEU A 5 -17.19 -12.68 20.53
CA LEU A 5 -16.93 -12.29 19.17
C LEU A 5 -16.86 -10.76 19.11
N GLY A 6 -15.81 -10.25 18.47
CA GLY A 6 -15.96 -9.18 17.48
C GLY A 6 -16.46 -7.83 17.97
N THR A 7 -15.53 -6.98 18.41
CA THR A 7 -15.64 -5.54 18.14
C THR A 7 -14.25 -4.91 18.09
N ILE A 8 -13.44 -5.28 17.08
CA ILE A 8 -12.37 -4.38 16.64
C ILE A 8 -13.07 -3.31 15.80
N MET A 9 -13.63 -2.33 16.51
CA MET A 9 -14.13 -1.08 15.95
C MET A 9 -12.90 -0.33 15.41
N LEU A 10 -12.59 -0.59 14.14
CA LEU A 10 -11.59 0.16 13.39
C LEU A 10 -12.18 1.55 13.14
N MET A 11 -11.94 2.47 14.07
CA MET A 11 -12.14 3.89 13.84
C MET A 11 -11.27 4.28 12.64
N PHE A 12 -11.90 4.38 11.47
CA PHE A 12 -11.43 5.23 10.40
C PHE A 12 -11.53 6.67 10.90
N LEU A 13 -10.52 7.08 11.68
CA LEU A 13 -10.28 8.47 11.96
C LEU A 13 -9.98 9.09 10.60
N SER A 14 -10.95 9.83 10.07
CA SER A 14 -10.84 10.68 8.89
C SER A 14 -9.83 11.80 9.19
N ALA A 15 -8.56 11.44 9.31
CA ALA A 15 -7.49 12.41 9.22
C ALA A 15 -7.47 12.84 7.76
N SER A 16 -8.12 13.98 7.49
CA SER A 16 -7.88 14.80 6.32
C SER A 16 -6.41 15.25 6.37
N MET A 17 -5.48 14.33 6.11
CA MET A 17 -4.08 14.65 5.93
C MET A 17 -4.02 15.40 4.59
N THR A 18 -3.87 16.71 4.67
CA THR A 18 -3.38 17.52 3.57
C THR A 18 -2.03 16.96 3.12
N PHE A 19 -2.04 16.14 2.08
CA PHE A 19 -0.82 15.60 1.48
C PHE A 19 -0.10 16.73 0.75
N SER A 20 0.96 17.22 1.39
CA SER A 20 1.98 18.06 0.76
C SER A 20 2.59 17.34 -0.46
N THR A 21 2.94 18.13 -1.47
CA THR A 21 3.56 17.75 -2.76
C THR A 21 4.98 17.20 -2.61
N ASP A 22 5.17 16.16 -1.79
CA ASP A 22 6.49 15.77 -1.30
C ASP A 22 7.15 14.64 -2.13
N LEU A 23 6.42 14.09 -3.11
CA LEU A 23 6.97 13.14 -4.08
C LEU A 23 7.32 13.84 -5.39
N THR A 24 8.46 13.45 -5.99
CA THR A 24 8.87 13.96 -7.30
C THR A 24 7.83 13.59 -8.37
N LYS A 25 7.68 14.44 -9.41
CA LYS A 25 6.79 14.16 -10.55
C LYS A 25 7.02 12.76 -11.14
N LYS A 26 8.29 12.34 -11.23
CA LYS A 26 8.67 11.00 -11.70
C LYS A 26 8.11 9.90 -10.79
N LYS A 27 8.20 10.06 -9.47
CA LYS A 27 7.66 9.06 -8.53
C LYS A 27 6.15 9.02 -8.57
N MET A 28 5.48 10.17 -8.69
CA MET A 28 4.03 10.24 -8.87
C MET A 28 3.57 9.55 -10.16
N ALA A 29 4.22 9.83 -11.29
CA ALA A 29 3.91 9.16 -12.55
C ALA A 29 4.12 7.63 -12.48
N SER A 30 5.14 7.18 -11.74
CA SER A 30 5.34 5.74 -11.49
C SER A 30 4.22 5.14 -10.65
N ILE A 31 3.74 5.84 -9.62
CA ILE A 31 2.61 5.39 -8.80
C ILE A 31 1.34 5.33 -9.65
N GLU A 32 1.08 6.34 -10.47
CA GLU A 32 -0.10 6.37 -11.36
C GLU A 32 -0.06 5.23 -12.37
N LYS A 33 1.11 4.96 -12.96
CA LYS A 33 1.30 3.81 -13.84
C LYS A 33 1.02 2.50 -13.12
N ASP A 34 1.57 2.31 -11.91
CA ASP A 34 1.33 1.11 -11.12
C ASP A 34 -0.16 0.93 -10.80
N VAL A 35 -0.86 2.00 -10.39
CA VAL A 35 -2.29 1.96 -10.08
C VAL A 35 -3.11 1.64 -11.33
N ALA A 36 -2.75 2.20 -12.49
CA ALA A 36 -3.40 1.88 -13.76
C ALA A 36 -3.24 0.40 -14.12
N THR A 37 -2.03 -0.16 -13.97
CA THR A 37 -1.79 -1.60 -14.17
C THR A 37 -2.60 -2.44 -13.17
N MET A 38 -2.59 -2.08 -11.89
CA MET A 38 -3.37 -2.76 -10.86
C MET A 38 -4.88 -2.71 -11.16
N THR A 39 -5.37 -1.58 -11.66
CA THR A 39 -6.77 -1.38 -12.05
C THR A 39 -7.14 -2.30 -13.21
N ALA A 40 -6.30 -2.37 -14.24
CA ALA A 40 -6.53 -3.25 -15.39
C ALA A 40 -6.44 -4.74 -15.05
N VAL A 41 -5.50 -5.14 -14.18
CA VAL A 41 -5.29 -6.55 -13.83
C VAL A 41 -6.35 -7.06 -12.85
N MET A 42 -6.77 -6.23 -11.91
CA MET A 42 -7.69 -6.63 -10.85
C MET A 42 -9.13 -6.17 -11.09
N ASP A 43 -9.42 -5.45 -12.17
CA ASP A 43 -10.72 -4.80 -12.40
C ASP A 43 -11.15 -3.93 -11.20
N LEU A 44 -10.27 -3.03 -10.78
CA LEU A 44 -10.57 -2.13 -9.66
C LEU A 44 -11.64 -1.10 -10.05
N ASN A 45 -12.56 -0.82 -9.15
CA ASN A 45 -13.41 0.36 -9.29
C ASN A 45 -12.66 1.64 -8.92
N VAL A 46 -13.26 2.80 -9.22
CA VAL A 46 -12.67 4.13 -8.97
C VAL A 46 -12.34 4.37 -7.50
N SER A 47 -13.18 3.88 -6.58
CA SER A 47 -12.93 4.03 -5.14
C SER A 47 -11.70 3.23 -4.70
N GLN A 48 -11.61 1.97 -5.13
CA GLN A 48 -10.47 1.10 -4.83
C GLN A 48 -9.17 1.64 -5.44
N SER A 49 -9.20 2.12 -6.69
CA SER A 49 -8.02 2.66 -7.35
C SER A 49 -7.51 3.93 -6.65
N ASN A 50 -8.40 4.81 -6.20
CA ASN A 50 -8.04 5.99 -5.41
C ASN A 50 -7.45 5.61 -4.05
N GLN A 51 -8.04 4.65 -3.34
CA GLN A 51 -7.50 4.17 -2.06
C GLN A 51 -6.11 3.53 -2.25
N ILE A 52 -5.91 2.75 -3.31
CA ILE A 52 -4.60 2.14 -3.58
C ILE A 52 -3.56 3.18 -4.00
N LYS A 53 -3.96 4.22 -4.73
CA LYS A 53 -3.09 5.36 -5.03
C LYS A 53 -2.59 6.00 -3.74
N GLU A 54 -3.49 6.26 -2.79
CA GLU A 54 -3.13 6.82 -1.50
C GLU A 54 -2.18 5.90 -0.71
N LEU A 55 -2.50 4.60 -0.63
CA LEU A 55 -1.62 3.62 0.02
C LEU A 55 -0.21 3.59 -0.59
N LYS A 56 -0.09 3.70 -1.92
CA LYS A 56 1.21 3.75 -2.61
C LYS A 56 1.96 5.06 -2.36
N ILE A 57 1.27 6.19 -2.22
CA ILE A 57 1.86 7.47 -1.85
C ILE A 57 2.43 7.38 -0.43
N GLN A 58 1.64 6.91 0.52
CA GLN A 58 2.10 6.72 1.92
C GLN A 58 3.29 5.79 2.01
N GLN A 59 3.23 4.64 1.34
CA GLN A 59 4.34 3.70 1.29
C GLN A 59 5.60 4.34 0.71
N ALA A 60 5.48 5.13 -0.37
CA ALA A 60 6.62 5.79 -0.99
C ALA A 60 7.29 6.81 -0.04
N LEU A 61 6.50 7.56 0.73
CA LEU A 61 7.00 8.50 1.73
C LEU A 61 7.71 7.75 2.88
N LYS A 62 7.12 6.66 3.38
CA LYS A 62 7.73 5.84 4.43
C LYS A 62 9.03 5.18 3.99
N LEU A 63 9.07 4.65 2.76
CA LEU A 63 10.30 4.12 2.19
C LEU A 63 11.37 5.20 2.01
N ARG A 64 10.99 6.42 1.60
CA ARG A 64 11.91 7.57 1.53
C ARG A 64 12.52 7.86 2.90
N GLU A 65 11.69 7.93 3.94
CA GLU A 65 12.09 8.15 5.33
C GLU A 65 13.07 7.05 5.78
N ILE A 66 12.72 5.77 5.62
CA ILE A 66 13.59 4.63 5.96
C ILE A 66 14.95 4.75 5.28
N TYR A 67 15.00 5.10 3.99
CA TYR A 67 16.26 5.21 3.25
C TYR A 67 17.12 6.41 3.68
N GLN A 68 16.51 7.46 4.23
CA GLN A 68 17.19 8.64 4.75
C GLN A 68 17.72 8.42 6.17
N THR A 69 17.01 7.65 7.00
CA THR A 69 17.33 7.50 8.43
C THR A 69 18.17 6.27 8.75
N THR A 70 18.13 5.23 7.92
CA THR A 70 18.89 3.99 8.16
C THR A 70 20.16 3.93 7.32
N PRO A 71 21.25 3.27 7.78
CA PRO A 71 22.45 3.10 6.97
C PRO A 71 22.23 2.23 5.72
N ALA A 72 23.01 2.49 4.66
CA ALA A 72 22.93 1.70 3.43
C ALA A 72 23.29 0.24 3.66
N LYS A 73 22.49 -0.67 3.08
CA LYS A 73 22.67 -2.13 3.16
C LYS A 73 22.66 -2.69 4.60
N SER A 74 22.18 -1.94 5.59
CA SER A 74 22.06 -2.44 6.96
C SER A 74 20.94 -3.48 7.10
N PRO A 75 21.07 -4.43 8.05
CA PRO A 75 19.97 -5.32 8.43
C PRO A 75 18.72 -4.53 8.86
N GLU A 76 18.90 -3.46 9.63
CA GLU A 76 17.83 -2.55 10.07
C GLU A 76 17.03 -1.98 8.89
N ARG A 77 17.72 -1.47 7.85
CA ARG A 77 17.05 -0.97 6.65
C ARG A 77 16.23 -2.07 5.99
N LYS A 78 16.81 -3.28 5.86
CA LYS A 78 16.15 -4.42 5.22
C LYS A 78 14.88 -4.82 6.00
N GLU A 79 14.95 -4.83 7.32
CA GLU A 79 13.82 -5.14 8.20
C GLU A 79 12.74 -4.07 8.14
N ALA A 80 13.11 -2.79 8.23
CA ALA A 80 12.16 -1.68 8.13
C ALA A 80 11.43 -1.66 6.78
N VAL A 81 12.16 -1.85 5.67
CA VAL A 81 11.56 -1.97 4.34
C VAL A 81 10.62 -3.17 4.26
N LYS A 82 11.01 -4.32 4.82
CA LYS A 82 10.17 -5.53 4.83
C LYS A 82 8.88 -5.31 5.60
N GLU A 83 8.94 -4.67 6.77
CA GLU A 83 7.75 -4.38 7.56
C GLU A 83 6.83 -3.37 6.86
N GLU A 84 7.39 -2.33 6.25
CA GLU A 84 6.61 -1.37 5.45
C GLU A 84 5.88 -2.06 4.28
N TRP A 85 6.54 -3.00 3.57
CA TRP A 85 5.87 -3.81 2.55
C TRP A 85 4.75 -4.67 3.12
N LYS A 86 4.93 -5.26 4.30
CA LYS A 86 3.90 -6.06 4.97
C LYS A 86 2.69 -5.22 5.37
N ILE A 87 2.91 -4.00 5.86
CA ILE A 87 1.85 -3.02 6.16
C ILE A 87 1.06 -2.70 4.90
N PHE A 88 1.76 -2.32 3.82
CA PHE A 88 1.12 -2.05 2.53
C PHE A 88 0.29 -3.23 2.01
N TYR A 89 0.83 -4.45 2.01
CA TYR A 89 0.08 -5.62 1.53
C TYR A 89 -1.11 -5.98 2.43
N THR A 90 -1.02 -5.68 3.73
CA THR A 90 -2.15 -5.87 4.65
C THR A 90 -3.27 -4.89 4.34
N ALA A 91 -2.95 -3.61 4.15
CA ALA A 91 -3.92 -2.59 3.75
C ALA A 91 -4.51 -2.88 2.36
N LEU A 92 -3.69 -3.31 1.40
CA LEU A 92 -4.15 -3.68 0.06
C LEU A 92 -5.20 -4.81 0.11
N LYS A 93 -5.02 -5.82 0.97
CA LYS A 93 -5.97 -6.92 1.17
C LYS A 93 -7.28 -6.48 1.84
N GLN A 94 -7.31 -5.32 2.50
CA GLN A 94 -8.54 -4.75 3.07
C GLN A 94 -9.33 -3.97 2.02
N VAL A 95 -8.66 -3.40 1.03
CA VAL A 95 -9.30 -2.64 -0.08
C VAL A 95 -9.79 -3.56 -1.19
N CYS A 96 -9.06 -4.64 -1.48
CA CYS A 96 -9.36 -5.56 -2.57
C CYS A 96 -10.07 -6.84 -2.09
N THR A 97 -10.87 -7.45 -2.97
CA THR A 97 -11.39 -8.80 -2.73
C THR A 97 -10.28 -9.85 -2.85
N LYS A 98 -10.53 -11.06 -2.34
CA LYS A 98 -9.58 -12.18 -2.45
C LYS A 98 -9.29 -12.54 -3.90
N GLU A 99 -10.29 -12.47 -4.78
CA GLU A 99 -10.19 -12.73 -6.21
C GLU A 99 -9.30 -11.70 -6.89
N GLN A 100 -9.47 -10.41 -6.56
CA GLN A 100 -8.64 -9.32 -7.06
C GLN A 100 -7.17 -9.52 -6.65
N ILE A 101 -6.91 -9.83 -5.38
CA ILE A 101 -5.56 -10.15 -4.89
C ILE A 101 -4.98 -11.37 -5.60
N LYS A 102 -5.79 -12.40 -5.88
CA LYS A 102 -5.35 -13.58 -6.63
C LYS A 102 -4.93 -13.23 -8.05
N LYS A 103 -5.71 -12.39 -8.77
CA LYS A 103 -5.35 -11.89 -10.11
C LYS A 103 -4.01 -11.15 -10.08
N TRP A 104 -3.80 -10.29 -9.09
CA TRP A 104 -2.56 -9.55 -8.93
C TRP A 104 -1.35 -10.44 -8.67
N ASN A 105 -1.46 -11.40 -7.75
CA ASN A 105 -0.38 -12.35 -7.49
C ASN A 105 -0.07 -13.21 -8.72
N ALA A 106 -1.08 -13.62 -9.48
CA ALA A 106 -0.88 -14.35 -10.73
C ALA A 106 -0.16 -13.52 -11.80
N HIS A 107 -0.45 -12.22 -11.89
CA HIS A 107 0.28 -11.31 -12.77
C HIS A 107 1.76 -11.18 -12.34
N LYS A 108 2.01 -10.94 -11.04
CA LYS A 108 3.37 -10.79 -10.50
C LYS A 108 4.26 -12.03 -10.64
N ASN A 109 3.68 -13.23 -10.65
CA ASN A 109 4.45 -14.47 -10.82
C ASN A 109 4.78 -14.78 -12.28
N LYS A 110 4.18 -14.07 -13.25
CA LYS A 110 4.41 -14.25 -14.69
C LYS A 110 5.39 -13.23 -15.27
N THR A 111 5.67 -12.16 -14.54
CA THR A 111 6.59 -11.06 -14.89
C THR A 111 7.86 -11.17 -14.07
#